data_AF-A0A925BQ35-F1
#
_entry.id   AF-A0A925BQ35-F1
#
_cell.length_a   1.000
_cell.length_b   1.000
_cell.length_c   1.000
_cell.angle_alpha   90.00
_cell.angle_beta   90.00
_cell.angle_gamma   90.00
#
_symmetry.space_group_name_H-M   'P 1'
#
loop_
_entity.id
_entity.type
_entity.pdbx_description
1 polymer ?
#
loop_
_entity_poly.entity_id
_entity_poly.type
_entity_poly.pdbx_seq_one_letter_code
_entity_poly.pdbx_strand_id
1 'polypeptide(L)'
;MVNHWAIAVGINYYQFLQPLKFAQQDAQALCECLVTEAGFLPNRCILFTDTSPSVTGRSTYPSRGNLEGWFDYFGRELIQPGDLVWVFFSGYGVCWKGQDYLLPIEANPADIATMGVPVRSLFDSLKALPTQDILVLMDINHSQAAFLGEKVGIHIAELARETRISTILASKPEQFSHEAVELGHGLFTAALLEGLRAHRCSTLANLEEFLKSRLPELCEHNDRPVQDPVIALASLDQLNLVITSVNWTKADSWTQGEANPFEMEDDLFDVADHETDLLPDLQPNLCDLPPDYSQPVAPSIGVEPPFNESKPEVPVDYAEPSAAPVPQIPKPVSPPIARPAPKTDAEDQMFWERLLLGGGAILLLLLGGVFVRNWSAFWGQKSATNSQPIVPPSEMVTTPKPNQAIVPNSTKLPTTKPSPTTPVPKDSQTILNEARGLIKPTSASEASKAIERASQIPASDPLYAQAQVDIDRWSRNILEIAKTRAADKSYKQAIAAAQLVPEGRAQVSAEAQKAIADWQKRLR
;
A
#
# COMPACT_ATOMS: atom_id res chain seq x y z
N MET A 1 -12.63 26.07 -12.08
CA MET A 1 -11.24 25.60 -12.24
C MET A 1 -11.26 24.10 -12.03
N VAL A 2 -10.52 23.35 -12.84
CA VAL A 2 -10.38 21.89 -12.68
C VAL A 2 -9.60 21.63 -11.40
N ASN A 3 -10.19 20.93 -10.44
CA ASN A 3 -9.47 20.50 -9.25
C ASN A 3 -8.84 19.12 -9.50
N HIS A 4 -7.69 18.90 -8.89
CA HIS A 4 -6.99 17.63 -8.96
C HIS A 4 -7.04 16.99 -7.58
N TRP A 5 -7.58 15.77 -7.51
CA TRP A 5 -7.77 15.00 -6.29
C TRP A 5 -7.03 13.67 -6.40
N ALA A 6 -6.50 13.19 -5.27
CA ALA A 6 -5.87 11.88 -5.19
C ALA A 6 -6.35 11.13 -3.95
N ILE A 7 -6.61 9.84 -4.12
CA ILE A 7 -6.73 8.87 -3.03
C ILE A 7 -5.61 7.86 -3.23
N ALA A 8 -4.66 7.80 -2.30
CA ALA A 8 -3.55 6.86 -2.34
C ALA A 8 -3.65 5.90 -1.14
N VAL A 9 -3.77 4.61 -1.43
CA VAL A 9 -3.89 3.55 -0.43
C VAL A 9 -2.63 2.70 -0.47
N GLY A 10 -1.96 2.57 0.68
CA GLY A 10 -0.74 1.79 0.83
C GLY A 10 -0.77 0.97 2.10
N ILE A 11 -0.71 -0.36 1.98
CA ILE A 11 -0.90 -1.26 3.14
C ILE A 11 0.30 -2.19 3.29
N ASN A 12 1.11 -1.94 4.33
CA ASN A 12 2.20 -2.84 4.70
C ASN A 12 1.74 -3.93 5.67
N TYR A 13 1.11 -3.54 6.77
CA TYR A 13 0.92 -4.42 7.93
C TYR A 13 -0.50 -4.98 8.04
N TYR A 14 -0.81 -5.92 7.16
CA TYR A 14 -2.04 -6.71 7.20
C TYR A 14 -2.18 -7.51 8.51
N GLN A 15 -3.41 -7.66 8.99
CA GLN A 15 -3.71 -8.38 10.23
C GLN A 15 -3.52 -9.91 10.08
N PHE A 16 -3.86 -10.46 8.92
CA PHE A 16 -3.88 -11.91 8.67
C PHE A 16 -2.99 -12.35 7.48
N LEU A 17 -2.20 -11.44 6.91
CA LEU A 17 -1.30 -11.69 5.78
C LEU A 17 0.13 -11.29 6.12
N GLN A 18 1.08 -11.78 5.33
CA GLN A 18 2.48 -11.40 5.48
C GLN A 18 2.66 -9.91 5.14
N PRO A 19 3.47 -9.17 5.92
CA PRO A 19 3.66 -7.75 5.67
C PRO A 19 4.35 -7.50 4.32
N LEU A 20 3.94 -6.42 3.65
CA LEU A 20 4.68 -5.81 2.54
C LEU A 20 5.68 -4.80 3.09
N LYS A 21 6.70 -4.45 2.29
CA LYS A 21 7.78 -3.55 2.74
C LYS A 21 7.49 -2.10 2.39
N PHE A 22 6.99 -1.84 1.18
CA PHE A 22 6.99 -0.50 0.60
C PHE A 22 5.62 0.02 0.19
N ALA A 23 4.54 -0.77 0.25
CA ALA A 23 3.22 -0.31 -0.15
C ALA A 23 2.76 0.99 0.53
N GLN A 24 3.02 1.13 1.84
CA GLN A 24 2.78 2.39 2.56
C GLN A 24 3.66 3.54 2.03
N GLN A 25 4.95 3.28 1.86
CA GLN A 25 5.93 4.27 1.38
C GLN A 25 5.60 4.73 -0.04
N ASP A 26 5.12 3.81 -0.87
CA ASP A 26 4.71 4.05 -2.25
C ASP A 26 3.55 5.03 -2.33
N ALA A 27 2.49 4.80 -1.53
CA ALA A 27 1.35 5.70 -1.47
C ALA A 27 1.72 7.08 -0.94
N GLN A 28 2.58 7.14 0.09
CA GLN A 28 3.04 8.39 0.66
C GLN A 28 3.89 9.20 -0.34
N ALA A 29 4.90 8.56 -0.95
CA ALA A 29 5.78 9.21 -1.91
C ALA A 29 5.04 9.67 -3.17
N LEU A 30 3.97 8.97 -3.57
CA LEU A 30 3.10 9.44 -4.64
C LEU A 30 2.34 10.70 -4.24
N CYS A 31 1.72 10.75 -3.06
CA CYS A 31 1.07 11.97 -2.57
C CYS A 31 2.04 13.16 -2.51
N GLU A 32 3.24 12.95 -1.97
CA GLU A 32 4.32 13.94 -1.97
C GLU A 32 4.63 14.43 -3.38
N CYS A 33 4.92 13.52 -4.30
CA CYS A 33 5.26 13.86 -5.68
C CYS A 33 4.11 14.55 -6.43
N LEU A 34 2.85 14.19 -6.16
CA LEU A 34 1.71 14.86 -6.78
C LEU A 34 1.58 16.30 -6.31
N VAL A 35 1.92 16.59 -5.06
CA VAL A 35 1.89 17.94 -4.50
C VAL A 35 3.10 18.76 -4.96
N THR A 36 4.32 18.22 -4.82
CA THR A 36 5.55 18.95 -5.11
C THR A 36 5.76 19.13 -6.61
N GLU A 37 5.50 18.07 -7.40
CA GLU A 37 5.73 18.08 -8.83
C GLU A 37 4.41 18.31 -9.57
N ALA A 38 3.39 17.47 -9.41
CA ALA A 38 2.21 17.52 -10.29
C ALA A 38 1.23 18.69 -10.03
N GLY A 39 1.51 19.53 -9.02
CA GLY A 39 0.74 20.72 -8.66
C GLY A 39 -0.64 20.42 -8.06
N PHE A 40 -0.79 19.28 -7.39
CA PHE A 40 -1.99 18.99 -6.60
C PHE A 40 -1.95 19.80 -5.30
N LEU A 41 -3.12 20.17 -4.79
CA LEU A 41 -3.17 20.82 -3.48
C LEU A 41 -3.00 19.75 -2.38
N PRO A 42 -2.24 20.02 -1.30
CA PRO A 42 -2.01 19.04 -0.25
C PRO A 42 -3.30 18.54 0.41
N ASN A 43 -4.28 19.42 0.62
CA ASN A 43 -5.58 19.08 1.19
C ASN A 43 -6.51 18.27 0.24
N ARG A 44 -6.05 17.96 -0.97
CA ARG A 44 -6.76 17.14 -1.96
C ARG A 44 -6.09 15.80 -2.24
N CYS A 45 -5.00 15.50 -1.55
CA CYS A 45 -4.33 14.21 -1.58
C CYS A 45 -4.64 13.47 -0.27
N ILE A 46 -5.48 12.45 -0.35
CA ILE A 46 -5.94 11.66 0.80
C ILE A 46 -5.15 10.36 0.87
N LEU A 47 -4.26 10.27 1.87
CA LEU A 47 -3.41 9.11 2.11
C LEU A 47 -4.10 8.13 3.07
N PHE A 48 -4.15 6.86 2.69
CA PHE A 48 -4.65 5.75 3.50
C PHE A 48 -3.52 4.77 3.79
N THR A 49 -3.03 4.80 5.02
CA THR A 49 -2.02 3.88 5.54
C THR A 49 -2.38 3.55 6.98
N ASP A 50 -1.75 2.54 7.58
CA ASP A 50 -2.05 2.19 8.96
C ASP A 50 -1.55 3.23 9.99
N THR A 51 -0.81 4.23 9.51
CA THR A 51 -0.24 5.35 10.26
C THR A 51 -0.75 6.72 9.79
N SER A 52 -1.59 6.78 8.75
CA SER A 52 -2.05 8.05 8.19
C SER A 52 -2.96 8.80 9.17
N PRO A 53 -2.85 10.15 9.24
CA PRO A 53 -3.71 10.96 10.09
C PRO A 53 -5.14 10.99 9.56
N SER A 54 -6.10 11.21 10.45
CA SER A 54 -7.50 11.44 10.06
C SER A 54 -7.61 12.75 9.27
N VAL A 55 -8.39 12.73 8.19
CA VAL A 55 -8.63 13.92 7.36
C VAL A 55 -10.06 14.37 7.57
N THR A 56 -10.29 15.65 7.86
CA THR A 56 -11.62 16.22 8.16
C THR A 56 -12.39 15.47 9.27
N GLY A 57 -11.68 14.92 10.26
CA GLY A 57 -12.26 14.13 11.35
C GLY A 57 -12.70 12.72 10.94
N ARG A 58 -12.44 12.28 9.71
CA ARG A 58 -12.67 10.91 9.23
C ARG A 58 -11.36 10.12 9.23
N SER A 59 -11.43 8.89 9.72
CA SER A 59 -10.27 7.99 9.76
C SER A 59 -9.85 7.60 8.35
N THR A 60 -8.55 7.65 8.07
CA THR A 60 -7.92 7.16 6.83
C THR A 60 -7.24 5.81 7.04
N TYR A 61 -7.51 5.15 8.17
CA TYR A 61 -7.05 3.77 8.39
C TYR A 61 -7.62 2.88 7.27
N PRO A 62 -6.81 2.04 6.59
CA PRO A 62 -7.18 1.36 5.35
C PRO A 62 -8.06 0.12 5.59
N SER A 63 -9.15 0.30 6.34
CA SER A 63 -10.18 -0.71 6.55
C SER A 63 -11.22 -0.69 5.44
N ARG A 64 -11.92 -1.82 5.26
CA ARG A 64 -13.00 -1.95 4.27
C ARG A 64 -14.02 -0.81 4.43
N GLY A 65 -14.50 -0.63 5.65
CA GLY A 65 -15.54 0.37 5.95
C GLY A 65 -15.07 1.80 5.73
N ASN A 66 -13.80 2.11 6.02
CA ASN A 66 -13.25 3.43 5.74
C ASN A 66 -13.10 3.66 4.24
N LEU A 67 -12.54 2.69 3.50
CA LEU A 67 -12.39 2.80 2.04
C LEU A 67 -13.74 3.04 1.37
N GLU A 68 -14.74 2.19 1.65
CA GLU A 68 -16.10 2.33 1.10
C GLU A 68 -16.75 3.67 1.51
N GLY A 69 -16.64 4.06 2.78
CA GLY A 69 -17.23 5.30 3.29
C GLY A 69 -16.58 6.57 2.72
N TRP A 70 -15.30 6.54 2.40
CA TRP A 70 -14.61 7.67 1.77
C TRP A 70 -14.96 7.84 0.29
N PHE A 71 -15.10 6.74 -0.47
CA PHE A 71 -15.55 6.85 -1.86
C PHE A 71 -16.98 7.42 -1.96
N ASP A 72 -17.88 7.03 -1.05
CA ASP A 72 -19.22 7.62 -0.98
C ASP A 72 -19.17 9.12 -0.60
N TYR A 73 -18.31 9.50 0.36
CA TYR A 73 -18.12 10.90 0.75
C TYR A 73 -17.54 11.74 -0.41
N PHE A 74 -16.58 11.21 -1.16
CA PHE A 74 -15.98 11.87 -2.32
C PHE A 74 -17.04 12.28 -3.35
N GLY A 75 -17.89 11.32 -3.75
CA GLY A 75 -18.90 11.56 -4.77
C GLY A 75 -19.99 12.52 -4.36
N ARG A 76 -20.29 12.64 -3.07
CA ARG A 76 -21.36 13.50 -2.56
C ARG A 76 -20.91 14.92 -2.23
N GLU A 77 -19.71 15.06 -1.65
CA GLU A 77 -19.36 16.29 -0.92
C GLU A 77 -18.11 16.99 -1.48
N LEU A 78 -17.22 16.29 -2.19
CA LEU A 78 -15.91 16.82 -2.57
C LEU A 78 -15.76 17.07 -4.07
N ILE A 79 -16.11 16.08 -4.90
CA ILE A 79 -15.81 16.11 -6.34
C ILE A 79 -16.85 16.95 -7.09
N GLN A 80 -16.36 17.81 -7.99
CA GLN A 80 -17.18 18.63 -8.87
C GLN A 80 -17.07 18.17 -10.33
N PRO A 81 -18.02 18.53 -11.21
CA PRO A 81 -17.89 18.27 -12.63
C PRO A 81 -16.61 18.86 -13.23
N GLY A 82 -15.87 18.03 -13.96
CA GLY A 82 -14.61 18.39 -14.60
C GLY A 82 -13.38 18.32 -13.70
N ASP A 83 -13.49 17.86 -12.46
CA ASP A 83 -12.34 17.54 -11.62
C ASP A 83 -11.60 16.28 -12.12
N LEU A 84 -10.28 16.21 -11.91
CA LEU A 84 -9.48 15.00 -12.14
C LEU A 84 -9.35 14.21 -10.83
N VAL A 85 -9.57 12.90 -10.88
CA VAL A 85 -9.40 12.00 -9.72
C VAL A 85 -8.37 10.91 -9.99
N TRP A 86 -7.31 10.88 -9.19
CA TRP A 86 -6.36 9.79 -9.10
C TRP A 86 -6.77 8.81 -7.99
N VAL A 87 -6.75 7.52 -8.29
CA VAL A 87 -6.87 6.45 -7.30
C VAL A 87 -5.66 5.55 -7.43
N PHE A 88 -4.83 5.51 -6.40
CA PHE A 88 -3.66 4.64 -6.32
C PHE A 88 -3.87 3.60 -5.23
N PHE A 89 -3.58 2.34 -5.53
CA PHE A 89 -3.59 1.25 -4.56
C PHE A 89 -2.29 0.46 -4.66
N SER A 90 -1.56 0.36 -3.55
CA SER A 90 -0.44 -0.56 -3.36
C SER A 90 -0.75 -1.50 -2.19
N GLY A 91 -0.77 -2.82 -2.46
CA GLY A 91 -1.20 -3.82 -1.49
C GLY A 91 -1.55 -5.17 -2.11
N TYR A 92 -2.16 -6.06 -1.33
CA TYR A 92 -2.65 -7.34 -1.83
C TYR A 92 -3.97 -7.22 -2.58
N GLY A 93 -4.07 -7.98 -3.66
CA GLY A 93 -5.30 -8.25 -4.39
C GLY A 93 -5.42 -9.73 -4.70
N VAL A 94 -6.65 -10.22 -4.80
CA VAL A 94 -6.95 -11.64 -5.02
C VAL A 94 -8.10 -11.80 -5.99
N CYS A 95 -8.05 -12.85 -6.79
CA CYS A 95 -9.21 -13.31 -7.53
C CYS A 95 -9.86 -14.46 -6.74
N TRP A 96 -11.15 -14.34 -6.46
CA TRP A 96 -11.93 -15.33 -5.74
C TRP A 96 -13.27 -15.57 -6.41
N LYS A 97 -13.49 -16.79 -6.90
CA LYS A 97 -14.71 -17.21 -7.60
C LYS A 97 -14.99 -16.34 -8.83
N GLY A 98 -13.95 -16.01 -9.60
CA GLY A 98 -14.07 -15.21 -10.82
C GLY A 98 -14.38 -13.74 -10.56
N GLN A 99 -14.02 -13.21 -9.39
CA GLN A 99 -14.12 -11.79 -9.07
C GLN A 99 -12.86 -11.30 -8.38
N ASP A 100 -12.37 -10.13 -8.80
CA ASP A 100 -11.20 -9.51 -8.20
C ASP A 100 -11.58 -8.67 -6.97
N TYR A 101 -10.77 -8.80 -5.92
CA TYR A 101 -10.90 -8.07 -4.66
C TYR A 101 -9.57 -7.38 -4.33
N LEU A 102 -9.66 -6.13 -3.88
CA LEU A 102 -8.57 -5.49 -3.14
C LEU A 102 -8.68 -5.90 -1.68
N LEU A 103 -7.56 -6.15 -1.01
CA LEU A 103 -7.56 -6.55 0.38
C LEU A 103 -7.29 -5.33 1.30
N PRO A 104 -8.25 -4.96 2.16
CA PRO A 104 -8.03 -4.02 3.25
C PRO A 104 -7.15 -4.62 4.35
N ILE A 105 -6.73 -3.79 5.30
CA ILE A 105 -5.78 -4.19 6.33
C ILE A 105 -6.27 -5.33 7.24
N GLU A 106 -7.57 -5.43 7.48
CA GLU A 106 -8.22 -6.50 8.25
C GLU A 106 -8.57 -7.74 7.41
N ALA A 107 -8.23 -7.77 6.12
CA ALA A 107 -8.62 -8.88 5.24
C ALA A 107 -8.09 -10.21 5.75
N ASN A 108 -8.99 -11.18 5.90
CA ASN A 108 -8.67 -12.55 6.25
C ASN A 108 -8.83 -13.47 5.03
N PRO A 109 -7.78 -14.23 4.63
CA PRO A 109 -7.88 -15.19 3.54
C PRO A 109 -9.00 -16.22 3.65
N ALA A 110 -9.46 -16.51 4.87
CA ALA A 110 -10.59 -17.40 5.11
C ALA A 110 -11.96 -16.79 4.78
N ASP A 111 -12.07 -15.47 4.63
CA ASP A 111 -13.33 -14.74 4.42
C ASP A 111 -13.18 -13.54 3.47
N ILE A 112 -12.68 -13.82 2.26
CA ILE A 112 -12.48 -12.80 1.21
C ILE A 112 -13.77 -12.10 0.81
N ALA A 113 -14.88 -12.83 0.69
CA ALA A 113 -16.15 -12.28 0.25
C ALA A 113 -16.65 -11.14 1.16
N THR A 114 -16.48 -11.31 2.48
CA THR A 114 -16.98 -10.36 3.48
C THR A 114 -15.94 -9.30 3.82
N MET A 115 -14.64 -9.62 3.79
CA MET A 115 -13.60 -8.68 4.24
C MET A 115 -12.83 -7.98 3.11
N GLY A 116 -12.82 -8.54 1.90
CA GLY A 116 -12.21 -7.90 0.72
C GLY A 116 -13.11 -6.83 0.11
N VAL A 117 -12.54 -5.78 -0.49
CA VAL A 117 -13.28 -4.78 -1.27
C VAL A 117 -13.43 -5.31 -2.70
N PRO A 118 -14.65 -5.62 -3.17
CA PRO A 118 -14.84 -6.07 -4.55
C PRO A 118 -14.44 -4.95 -5.51
N VAL A 119 -13.56 -5.25 -6.46
CA VAL A 119 -13.09 -4.25 -7.44
C VAL A 119 -14.28 -3.69 -8.23
N ARG A 120 -15.29 -4.51 -8.55
CA ARG A 120 -16.53 -4.06 -9.17
C ARG A 120 -17.19 -2.91 -8.40
N SER A 121 -17.32 -3.04 -7.08
CA SER A 121 -17.94 -2.03 -6.24
C SER A 121 -17.14 -0.72 -6.23
N LEU A 122 -15.80 -0.80 -6.24
CA LEU A 122 -14.94 0.37 -6.42
C LEU A 122 -15.21 1.07 -7.75
N PHE A 123 -15.19 0.33 -8.86
CA PHE A 123 -15.42 0.90 -10.19
C PHE A 123 -16.83 1.47 -10.38
N ASP A 124 -17.85 0.87 -9.76
CA ASP A 124 -19.21 1.40 -9.75
C ASP A 124 -19.30 2.73 -8.99
N SER A 125 -18.64 2.84 -7.84
CA SER A 125 -18.53 4.10 -7.08
C SER A 125 -17.78 5.18 -7.87
N LEU A 126 -16.68 4.82 -8.54
CA LEU A 126 -15.93 5.77 -9.36
C LEU A 126 -16.73 6.24 -10.57
N LYS A 127 -17.47 5.34 -11.22
CA LYS A 127 -18.36 5.68 -12.35
C LYS A 127 -19.51 6.62 -11.94
N ALA A 128 -19.90 6.60 -10.66
CA ALA A 128 -20.95 7.45 -10.12
C ALA A 128 -20.46 8.86 -9.74
N LEU A 129 -19.15 9.14 -9.79
CA LEU A 129 -18.62 10.48 -9.54
C LEU A 129 -19.13 11.48 -10.59
N PRO A 130 -19.23 12.78 -10.26
CA PRO A 130 -19.68 13.81 -11.20
C PRO A 130 -18.65 14.15 -12.29
N THR A 131 -17.54 13.40 -12.39
CA THR A 131 -16.48 13.55 -13.38
C THR A 131 -16.20 12.25 -14.12
N GLN A 132 -15.65 12.36 -15.33
CA GLN A 132 -15.18 11.23 -16.14
C GLN A 132 -13.64 11.16 -16.21
N ASP A 133 -12.96 12.20 -15.72
CA ASP A 133 -11.50 12.29 -15.71
C ASP A 133 -10.97 11.55 -14.48
N ILE A 134 -10.89 10.23 -14.60
CA ILE A 134 -10.48 9.33 -13.51
C ILE A 134 -9.32 8.46 -14.00
N LEU A 135 -8.22 8.46 -13.25
CA LEU A 135 -7.07 7.59 -13.43
C LEU A 135 -6.94 6.64 -12.24
N VAL A 136 -6.96 5.34 -12.52
CA VAL A 136 -6.75 4.28 -11.52
C VAL A 136 -5.40 3.62 -11.76
N LEU A 137 -4.57 3.54 -10.72
CA LEU A 137 -3.25 2.92 -10.73
C LEU A 137 -3.24 1.82 -9.67
N MET A 138 -2.95 0.58 -10.08
CA MET A 138 -2.99 -0.57 -9.18
C MET A 138 -1.65 -1.29 -9.15
N ASP A 139 -0.93 -1.11 -8.04
CA ASP A 139 0.26 -1.86 -7.67
C ASP A 139 -0.11 -3.06 -6.79
N ILE A 140 -0.66 -4.09 -7.43
CA ILE A 140 -1.19 -5.26 -6.74
C ILE A 140 -0.10 -6.31 -6.58
N ASN A 141 0.21 -6.64 -5.32
CA ASN A 141 0.98 -7.82 -4.98
C ASN A 141 0.07 -9.07 -4.99
N HIS A 142 0.52 -10.13 -5.65
CA HIS A 142 -0.18 -11.40 -5.71
C HIS A 142 0.30 -12.27 -4.53
N SER A 143 -0.56 -12.52 -3.54
CA SER A 143 -0.16 -13.38 -2.42
C SER A 143 0.07 -14.83 -2.90
N GLN A 144 1.33 -15.28 -2.96
CA GLN A 144 1.70 -16.63 -3.44
C GLN A 144 1.17 -17.77 -2.55
N ALA A 145 0.86 -17.49 -1.28
CA ALA A 145 0.64 -18.51 -0.27
C ALA A 145 -0.83 -18.85 0.02
N ALA A 146 -1.80 -18.06 -0.45
CA ALA A 146 -3.18 -18.18 0.02
C ALA A 146 -4.23 -18.51 -1.05
N PHE A 147 -3.96 -18.30 -2.34
CA PHE A 147 -4.99 -18.46 -3.39
C PHE A 147 -4.43 -19.23 -4.59
N LEU A 148 -4.65 -20.55 -4.57
CA LEU A 148 -4.32 -21.42 -5.69
C LEU A 148 -5.29 -21.15 -6.85
N GLY A 149 -4.81 -20.47 -7.89
CA GLY A 149 -5.25 -20.74 -9.27
C GLY A 149 -5.88 -19.60 -10.07
N GLU A 150 -6.42 -18.56 -9.44
CA GLU A 150 -7.06 -17.45 -10.17
C GLU A 150 -6.15 -16.22 -10.22
N LYS A 151 -5.96 -15.68 -11.43
CA LYS A 151 -5.08 -14.53 -11.69
C LYS A 151 -5.85 -13.23 -11.50
N VAL A 152 -5.42 -12.40 -10.56
CA VAL A 152 -5.96 -11.04 -10.39
C VAL A 152 -5.55 -10.14 -11.56
N GLY A 153 -6.41 -9.19 -11.94
CA GLY A 153 -6.11 -8.16 -12.92
C GLY A 153 -6.88 -8.30 -14.24
N ILE A 154 -7.32 -9.50 -14.61
CA ILE A 154 -8.12 -9.74 -15.82
C ILE A 154 -9.45 -8.99 -15.72
N HIS A 155 -10.21 -9.22 -14.64
CA HIS A 155 -11.50 -8.59 -14.45
C HIS A 155 -11.36 -7.09 -14.19
N ILE A 156 -10.26 -6.64 -13.55
CA ILE A 156 -9.98 -5.21 -13.40
C ILE A 156 -9.85 -4.53 -14.76
N ALA A 157 -9.08 -5.11 -15.68
CA ALA A 157 -8.91 -4.55 -17.02
C ALA A 157 -10.21 -4.59 -17.85
N GLU A 158 -11.07 -5.58 -17.65
CA GLU A 158 -12.40 -5.62 -18.26
C GLU A 158 -13.33 -4.54 -17.72
N LEU A 159 -13.38 -4.39 -16.39
CA LEU A 159 -14.17 -3.35 -15.71
C LEU A 159 -13.74 -1.94 -16.14
N ALA A 160 -12.43 -1.68 -16.24
CA ALA A 160 -11.90 -0.42 -16.73
C ALA A 160 -12.46 -0.04 -18.11
N ARG A 161 -12.55 -1.02 -19.03
CA ARG A 161 -13.14 -0.82 -20.36
C ARG A 161 -14.65 -0.64 -20.30
N GLU A 162 -15.35 -1.41 -19.48
CA GLU A 162 -16.81 -1.34 -19.31
C GLU A 162 -17.24 0.02 -18.74
N THR A 163 -16.53 0.52 -17.73
CA THR A 163 -16.86 1.78 -17.06
C THR A 163 -16.26 3.01 -17.72
N ARG A 164 -15.36 2.83 -18.70
CA ARG A 164 -14.56 3.89 -19.34
C ARG A 164 -13.66 4.65 -18.36
N ILE A 165 -13.10 3.94 -17.38
CA ILE A 165 -12.14 4.50 -16.42
C ILE A 165 -10.73 4.11 -16.84
N SER A 166 -9.87 5.11 -17.08
CA SER A 166 -8.47 4.88 -17.45
C SER A 166 -7.75 4.15 -16.32
N THR A 167 -7.23 2.96 -16.58
CA THR A 167 -6.61 2.12 -15.54
C THR A 167 -5.25 1.60 -15.98
N ILE A 168 -4.25 1.67 -15.10
CA ILE A 168 -2.94 1.03 -15.27
C ILE A 168 -2.72 0.04 -14.13
N LEU A 169 -2.43 -1.21 -14.48
CA LEU A 169 -1.99 -2.23 -13.54
C LEU A 169 -0.46 -2.33 -13.59
N ALA A 170 0.16 -2.50 -12.44
CA ALA A 170 1.61 -2.58 -12.31
C ALA A 170 2.23 -3.80 -13.01
N SER A 171 1.47 -4.88 -13.21
CA SER A 171 1.95 -6.11 -13.82
C SER A 171 0.85 -6.80 -14.63
N LYS A 172 1.25 -7.68 -15.56
CA LYS A 172 0.33 -8.62 -16.22
C LYS A 172 -0.18 -9.66 -15.21
N PRO A 173 -1.38 -10.23 -15.41
CA PRO A 173 -1.94 -11.27 -14.52
C PRO A 173 -1.03 -12.51 -14.28
N GLU A 174 -0.07 -12.75 -15.16
CA GLU A 174 0.91 -13.84 -15.19
C GLU A 174 2.23 -13.49 -14.51
N GLN A 175 2.45 -12.20 -14.30
CA GLN A 175 3.65 -11.63 -13.68
C GLN A 175 3.32 -11.24 -12.24
N PHE A 176 4.34 -10.79 -11.52
CA PHE A 176 4.20 -10.32 -10.16
C PHE A 176 4.62 -8.86 -10.10
N SER A 177 3.97 -8.10 -9.20
CA SER A 177 4.54 -6.82 -8.80
C SER A 177 5.66 -7.05 -7.77
N HIS A 178 6.80 -6.40 -7.99
CA HIS A 178 8.02 -6.61 -7.22
C HIS A 178 8.44 -5.37 -6.43
N GLU A 179 8.95 -5.62 -5.22
CA GLU A 179 9.57 -4.61 -4.37
C GLU A 179 11.10 -4.59 -4.55
N ALA A 180 11.67 -3.39 -4.62
CA ALA A 180 13.10 -3.14 -4.72
C ALA A 180 13.59 -2.41 -3.46
N VAL A 181 14.30 -3.14 -2.60
CA VAL A 181 14.80 -2.62 -1.32
C VAL A 181 15.76 -1.45 -1.53
N GLU A 182 16.59 -1.52 -2.55
CA GLU A 182 17.57 -0.48 -2.88
C GLU A 182 16.91 0.83 -3.33
N LEU A 183 15.70 0.75 -3.89
CA LEU A 183 14.93 1.92 -4.30
C LEU A 183 13.99 2.43 -3.20
N GLY A 184 13.77 1.64 -2.13
CA GLY A 184 12.81 1.97 -1.08
C GLY A 184 11.35 1.91 -1.53
N HIS A 185 11.07 1.28 -2.67
CA HIS A 185 9.77 1.33 -3.36
C HIS A 185 9.41 0.01 -4.07
N GLY A 186 8.13 -0.15 -4.39
CA GLY A 186 7.70 -1.03 -5.49
C GLY A 186 8.30 -0.58 -6.83
N LEU A 187 8.68 -1.51 -7.71
CA LEU A 187 9.29 -1.16 -9.01
C LEU A 187 8.38 -0.28 -9.87
N PHE A 188 7.08 -0.57 -9.85
CA PHE A 188 6.08 0.24 -10.55
C PHE A 188 6.03 1.66 -9.99
N THR A 189 5.97 1.79 -8.66
CA THR A 189 5.97 3.09 -8.01
C THR A 189 7.26 3.86 -8.28
N ALA A 190 8.42 3.20 -8.24
CA ALA A 190 9.69 3.83 -8.58
C ALA A 190 9.68 4.41 -10.01
N ALA A 191 9.22 3.63 -11.00
CA ALA A 191 9.06 4.12 -12.37
C ALA A 191 8.07 5.29 -12.47
N LEU A 192 6.92 5.19 -11.79
CA LEU A 192 5.90 6.24 -11.77
C LEU A 192 6.46 7.57 -11.22
N LEU A 193 7.15 7.51 -10.07
CA LEU A 193 7.76 8.67 -9.43
C LEU A 193 8.87 9.28 -10.30
N GLU A 194 9.72 8.46 -10.92
CA GLU A 194 10.75 8.93 -11.85
C GLU A 194 10.13 9.68 -13.04
N GLY A 195 9.04 9.16 -13.63
CA GLY A 195 8.37 9.80 -14.76
C GLY A 195 7.73 11.15 -14.41
N LEU A 196 7.12 11.24 -13.22
CA LEU A 196 6.53 12.48 -12.70
C LEU A 196 7.62 13.52 -12.38
N ARG A 197 8.68 13.14 -11.66
CA ARG A 197 9.81 14.01 -11.30
C ARG A 197 10.64 14.45 -12.50
N ALA A 198 10.72 13.63 -13.54
CA ALA A 198 11.35 14.02 -14.80
C ALA A 198 10.49 14.96 -15.63
N HIS A 199 9.28 15.30 -15.18
CA HIS A 199 8.29 16.13 -15.88
C HIS A 199 7.91 15.58 -17.27
N ARG A 200 8.06 14.27 -17.46
CA ARG A 200 7.77 13.58 -18.73
C ARG A 200 6.33 13.09 -18.82
N CYS A 201 5.63 12.98 -17.69
CA CYS A 201 4.32 12.33 -17.59
C CYS A 201 3.18 13.33 -17.30
N SER A 202 2.96 14.33 -18.18
CA SER A 202 1.84 15.29 -18.04
C SER A 202 0.51 14.79 -18.61
N THR A 203 0.56 13.80 -19.52
CA THR A 203 -0.62 13.15 -20.09
C THR A 203 -0.58 11.65 -19.84
N LEU A 204 -1.74 10.99 -19.94
CA LEU A 204 -1.83 9.54 -19.84
C LEU A 204 -1.01 8.83 -20.92
N ALA A 205 -0.97 9.38 -22.15
CA ALA A 205 -0.11 8.88 -23.22
C ALA A 205 1.36 8.82 -22.82
N ASN A 206 1.88 9.91 -22.26
CA ASN A 206 3.29 9.98 -21.88
C ASN A 206 3.59 9.07 -20.68
N LEU A 207 2.66 8.97 -19.73
CA LEU A 207 2.82 8.07 -18.60
C LEU A 207 2.84 6.60 -19.06
N GLU A 208 1.93 6.21 -19.95
CA GLU A 208 1.91 4.87 -20.54
C GLU A 208 3.24 4.55 -21.24
N GLU A 209 3.70 5.43 -22.13
CA GLU A 209 4.92 5.23 -22.89
C GLU A 209 6.14 5.12 -21.96
N PHE A 210 6.23 6.00 -20.97
CA PHE A 210 7.29 6.00 -19.98
C PHE A 210 7.31 4.69 -19.19
N LEU A 211 6.17 4.26 -18.64
CA LEU A 211 6.08 3.04 -17.82
C LEU A 211 6.39 1.79 -18.64
N LYS A 212 5.93 1.71 -19.90
CA LYS A 212 6.23 0.57 -20.80
C LYS A 212 7.72 0.39 -21.06
N SER A 213 8.46 1.49 -21.13
CA SER A 213 9.91 1.46 -21.31
C SER A 213 10.65 1.24 -19.99
N ARG A 214 10.28 2.00 -18.96
CA ARG A 214 11.08 2.14 -17.75
C ARG A 214 10.89 1.00 -16.76
N LEU A 215 9.68 0.44 -16.65
CA LEU A 215 9.43 -0.61 -15.69
C LEU A 215 10.20 -1.91 -16.00
N PRO A 216 10.23 -2.43 -17.25
CA PRO A 216 11.06 -3.58 -17.59
C PRO A 216 12.55 -3.32 -17.39
N GLU A 217 13.00 -2.11 -17.74
CA GLU A 217 14.38 -1.67 -17.52
C GLU A 217 14.75 -1.70 -16.02
N LEU A 218 13.89 -1.19 -15.15
CA LEU A 218 14.10 -1.24 -13.70
C LEU A 218 14.12 -2.67 -13.16
N CYS A 219 13.31 -3.58 -13.73
CA CYS A 219 13.35 -5.00 -13.36
C CYS A 219 14.74 -5.59 -13.64
N GLU A 220 15.29 -5.34 -14.83
CA GLU A 220 16.61 -5.82 -15.23
C GLU A 220 17.71 -5.27 -14.32
N HIS A 221 17.70 -3.96 -14.04
CA HIS A 221 18.72 -3.31 -13.19
C HIS A 221 18.68 -3.78 -11.72
N ASN A 222 17.53 -4.27 -11.24
CA ASN A 222 17.35 -4.73 -9.86
C ASN A 222 17.33 -6.27 -9.74
N ASP A 223 17.76 -6.99 -10.79
CA ASP A 223 17.75 -8.45 -10.85
C ASP A 223 16.39 -9.07 -10.46
N ARG A 224 15.30 -8.48 -10.98
CA ARG A 224 13.91 -8.93 -10.76
C ARG A 224 13.32 -9.57 -12.02
N PRO A 225 12.40 -10.54 -11.87
CA PRO A 225 11.61 -11.03 -12.99
C PRO A 225 10.89 -9.88 -13.72
N VAL A 226 10.65 -10.08 -15.02
CA VAL A 226 9.99 -9.08 -15.85
C VAL A 226 8.61 -8.74 -15.30
N GLN A 227 8.37 -7.43 -15.18
CA GLN A 227 7.10 -6.83 -14.84
C GLN A 227 6.72 -5.84 -15.93
N ASP A 228 5.63 -6.13 -16.65
CA ASP A 228 5.09 -5.27 -17.70
C ASP A 228 3.77 -4.64 -17.23
N PRO A 229 3.59 -3.32 -17.36
CA PRO A 229 2.34 -2.70 -16.98
C PRO A 229 1.21 -3.08 -17.95
N VAL A 230 -0.02 -3.17 -17.45
CA VAL A 230 -1.22 -3.34 -18.27
C VAL A 230 -1.99 -2.04 -18.30
N ILE A 231 -2.19 -1.49 -19.50
CA ILE A 231 -2.95 -0.26 -19.70
C ILE A 231 -4.32 -0.65 -20.26
N ALA A 232 -5.37 -0.35 -19.50
CA ALA A 232 -6.75 -0.65 -19.83
C ALA A 232 -7.52 0.64 -20.10
N LEU A 233 -7.87 0.85 -21.38
CA LEU A 233 -8.60 2.00 -21.89
C LEU A 233 -9.82 1.52 -22.69
N ALA A 234 -10.92 2.27 -22.60
CA ALA A 234 -12.11 2.07 -23.42
C ALA A 234 -11.97 2.72 -24.81
N SER A 235 -11.26 3.85 -24.93
CA SER A 235 -10.94 4.48 -26.22
C SER A 235 -9.56 5.13 -26.21
N LEU A 236 -8.96 5.30 -27.39
CA LEU A 236 -7.67 5.98 -27.54
C LEU A 236 -7.74 7.46 -27.18
N ASP A 237 -8.91 8.09 -27.24
CA ASP A 237 -9.08 9.49 -26.85
C ASP A 237 -8.72 9.73 -25.37
N GLN A 238 -8.83 8.70 -24.53
CA GLN A 238 -8.44 8.76 -23.11
C GLN A 238 -6.94 8.99 -22.93
N LEU A 239 -6.10 8.69 -23.92
CA LEU A 239 -4.67 8.96 -23.87
C LEU A 239 -4.35 10.46 -23.81
N ASN A 240 -5.27 11.30 -24.29
CA ASN A 240 -5.12 12.76 -24.24
C ASN A 240 -5.48 13.36 -22.87
N LEU A 241 -5.90 12.53 -21.90
CA LEU A 241 -6.17 12.99 -20.55
C LEU A 241 -4.92 13.64 -19.95
N VAL A 242 -5.05 14.91 -19.56
CA VAL A 242 -4.02 15.64 -18.82
C VAL A 242 -4.12 15.18 -17.37
N ILE A 243 -3.02 14.67 -16.83
CA ILE A 243 -2.99 14.00 -15.52
C ILE A 243 -2.29 14.83 -14.43
N THR A 244 -1.71 15.98 -14.78
CA THR A 244 -1.05 16.94 -13.88
C THR A 244 -1.60 18.35 -14.07
N SER A 245 -1.61 19.18 -13.03
CA SER A 245 -2.08 20.57 -13.15
C SER A 245 -1.04 21.48 -13.80
N VAL A 246 0.24 21.11 -13.70
CA VAL A 246 1.36 21.86 -14.28
C VAL A 246 1.55 21.46 -15.74
N ASN A 247 1.53 22.46 -16.64
CA ASN A 247 1.99 22.28 -18.00
C ASN A 247 3.50 22.57 -18.08
N TRP A 248 4.30 21.53 -17.99
CA TRP A 248 5.77 21.60 -17.96
C TRP A 248 6.40 22.23 -19.20
N THR A 249 5.68 22.32 -20.32
CA THR A 249 6.15 23.03 -21.52
C THR A 249 6.08 24.56 -21.40
N LYS A 250 5.45 25.08 -20.34
CA LYS A 250 5.19 26.52 -20.11
C LYS A 250 5.44 26.99 -18.68
N ALA A 251 5.86 26.11 -17.76
CA ALA A 251 5.99 26.45 -16.35
C ALA A 251 7.34 27.12 -16.08
N ASP A 252 7.32 28.43 -15.74
CA ASP A 252 8.40 29.04 -14.98
C ASP A 252 8.47 28.37 -13.60
N SER A 253 9.71 28.21 -13.10
CA SER A 253 10.05 27.50 -11.87
C SER A 253 9.10 27.82 -10.71
N TRP A 254 8.36 26.80 -10.26
CA TRP A 254 7.54 26.86 -9.06
C TRP A 254 8.39 27.15 -7.83
N THR A 255 7.93 28.07 -6.98
CA THR A 255 8.56 28.37 -5.68
C THR A 255 7.85 27.59 -4.56
N GLN A 256 8.59 26.79 -3.79
CA GLN A 256 8.11 26.15 -2.57
C GLN A 256 7.54 27.19 -1.60
N GLY A 257 6.26 27.05 -1.24
CA GLY A 257 5.55 28.02 -0.39
C GLY A 257 4.74 27.43 0.76
N GLU A 258 4.57 26.11 0.85
CA GLU A 258 3.87 25.45 1.96
C GLU A 258 4.67 24.26 2.47
N ALA A 259 4.69 24.06 3.79
CA ALA A 259 5.30 22.90 4.42
C ALA A 259 4.65 21.62 3.89
N ASN A 260 5.48 20.65 3.47
CA ASN A 260 4.99 19.38 2.94
C ASN A 260 4.32 18.58 4.08
N PRO A 261 2.98 18.38 4.07
CA PRO A 261 2.28 17.72 5.17
C PRO A 261 2.50 16.21 5.20
N PHE A 262 3.24 15.67 4.23
CA PHE A 262 3.64 14.28 4.16
C PHE A 262 5.11 14.07 4.60
N GLU A 263 5.89 15.14 4.73
CA GLU A 263 7.28 15.08 5.20
C GLU A 263 7.27 14.74 6.70
N MET A 264 7.77 13.55 7.06
CA MET A 264 8.00 13.20 8.46
C MET A 264 9.42 13.66 8.83
N GLU A 265 9.53 14.55 9.80
CA GLU A 265 10.81 15.06 10.32
C GLU A 265 11.77 13.91 10.65
N ASP A 266 12.95 13.93 10.01
CA ASP A 266 14.10 13.06 10.28
C ASP A 266 14.82 13.54 11.54
N ASP A 267 14.17 13.45 12.70
CA ASP A 267 14.86 13.66 13.97
C ASP A 267 15.52 12.36 14.42
N LEU A 268 16.80 12.21 14.08
CA LEU A 268 17.69 11.24 14.72
C LEU A 268 19.07 11.84 15.01
N PHE A 269 19.29 12.17 16.29
CA PHE A 269 20.48 11.82 17.05
C PHE A 269 21.82 11.83 16.31
N ASP A 270 22.46 13.00 16.27
CA ASP A 270 23.92 13.08 16.22
C ASP A 270 24.43 13.00 17.67
N VAL A 271 24.65 11.78 18.17
CA VAL A 271 25.41 11.56 19.41
C VAL A 271 26.84 11.26 19.01
N ALA A 272 27.63 12.31 18.87
CA ALA A 272 29.08 12.23 18.90
C ALA A 272 29.61 13.41 19.74
N ASP A 273 30.06 13.05 20.94
CA ASP A 273 31.11 13.67 21.75
C ASP A 273 31.38 15.17 21.58
N HIS A 274 30.96 15.98 22.57
CA HIS A 274 31.79 17.08 23.08
C HIS A 274 31.39 17.46 24.51
N GLU A 275 32.32 17.26 25.45
CA GLU A 275 32.31 17.87 26.77
C GLU A 275 32.57 19.40 26.69
N THR A 276 32.10 20.12 27.72
CA THR A 276 32.39 21.52 28.14
C THR A 276 31.91 22.65 27.20
N ASP A 277 31.28 23.75 27.61
CA ASP A 277 31.28 24.50 28.87
C ASP A 277 30.03 25.44 28.99
N LEU A 278 29.58 25.64 30.23
CA LEU A 278 29.04 26.87 30.88
C LEU A 278 27.79 27.65 30.34
N LEU A 279 26.77 27.69 31.22
CA LEU A 279 25.57 28.55 31.44
C LEU A 279 25.73 30.10 31.28
N PRO A 280 24.70 30.99 31.48
CA PRO A 280 23.26 30.80 31.81
C PRO A 280 22.22 31.73 31.07
N ASP A 281 20.93 31.42 31.32
CA ASP A 281 19.73 32.28 31.46
C ASP A 281 19.17 33.11 30.27
N LEU A 282 17.91 32.80 29.92
CA LEU A 282 16.81 33.80 29.88
C LEU A 282 15.43 33.11 29.81
N GLN A 283 14.54 33.52 30.72
CA GLN A 283 13.12 33.15 30.81
C GLN A 283 12.27 33.74 29.66
N PRO A 284 11.08 33.19 29.38
CA PRO A 284 10.25 33.57 28.23
C PRO A 284 9.34 34.75 28.54
N ASN A 285 9.20 35.68 27.58
CA ASN A 285 8.21 36.76 27.66
C ASN A 285 7.03 36.54 26.71
N LEU A 286 5.86 36.89 27.26
CA LEU A 286 4.51 36.86 26.74
C LEU A 286 4.24 38.04 25.78
N CYS A 287 3.25 37.83 24.89
CA CYS A 287 2.43 38.81 24.14
C CYS A 287 3.05 39.54 22.93
N ASP A 288 2.45 39.34 21.75
CA ASP A 288 1.65 40.37 21.07
C ASP A 288 0.91 39.81 19.83
N LEU A 289 -0.41 40.01 19.78
CA LEU A 289 -1.31 39.86 18.62
C LEU A 289 -1.51 41.24 17.98
N PRO A 290 -1.63 41.36 16.64
CA PRO A 290 -2.80 42.05 16.06
C PRO A 290 -3.18 41.53 14.64
N PRO A 291 -4.17 42.11 13.91
CA PRO A 291 -5.61 41.92 14.11
C PRO A 291 -6.38 41.47 12.84
N ASP A 292 -7.62 41.09 13.09
CA ASP A 292 -8.72 40.73 12.17
C ASP A 292 -9.03 41.79 11.10
N TYR A 293 -9.31 41.34 9.87
CA TYR A 293 -9.95 42.13 8.80
C TYR A 293 -11.10 41.35 8.15
N SER A 294 -12.32 41.70 8.56
CA SER A 294 -13.56 41.35 7.90
C SER A 294 -14.05 42.51 7.01
N GLN A 295 -13.85 42.38 5.67
CA GLN A 295 -14.71 42.82 4.52
C GLN A 295 -15.26 44.29 4.41
N PRO A 296 -15.96 44.69 3.31
CA PRO A 296 -15.71 44.54 1.86
C PRO A 296 -15.96 45.86 1.05
N VAL A 297 -15.35 46.09 -0.12
CA VAL A 297 -15.87 47.05 -1.15
C VAL A 297 -15.48 46.63 -2.58
N ALA A 298 -16.44 46.70 -3.50
CA ALA A 298 -16.32 46.68 -4.97
C ALA A 298 -17.06 47.93 -5.54
N PRO A 299 -17.20 48.12 -6.86
CA PRO A 299 -16.22 48.25 -7.95
C PRO A 299 -16.37 49.62 -8.67
N SER A 300 -15.47 49.98 -9.60
CA SER A 300 -15.72 51.10 -10.53
C SER A 300 -15.19 50.85 -11.96
N ILE A 301 -15.97 51.39 -12.88
CA ILE A 301 -16.01 51.24 -14.35
C ILE A 301 -15.26 52.41 -15.02
N GLY A 302 -14.72 52.20 -16.23
CA GLY A 302 -14.33 53.27 -17.19
C GLY A 302 -13.48 52.72 -18.35
N VAL A 303 -14.05 52.30 -19.48
CA VAL A 303 -14.33 53.07 -20.73
C VAL A 303 -13.09 53.35 -21.62
N GLU A 304 -13.11 52.75 -22.81
CA GLU A 304 -12.29 52.85 -24.06
C GLU A 304 -12.39 54.24 -24.81
N PRO A 305 -11.89 54.46 -26.07
CA PRO A 305 -10.60 54.26 -26.79
C PRO A 305 -10.25 55.60 -27.57
N PRO A 306 -9.73 55.71 -28.84
CA PRO A 306 -9.00 54.83 -29.80
C PRO A 306 -7.79 55.50 -30.55
N PHE A 307 -7.21 54.79 -31.54
CA PHE A 307 -6.61 55.19 -32.86
C PHE A 307 -5.41 54.26 -33.20
N ASN A 308 -5.08 53.77 -34.42
CA ASN A 308 -5.74 53.52 -35.72
C ASN A 308 -4.71 52.81 -36.66
N GLU A 309 -5.18 51.92 -37.56
CA GLU A 309 -4.69 51.52 -38.93
C GLU A 309 -3.20 51.20 -39.21
N SER A 310 -2.77 50.21 -40.02
CA SER A 310 -3.33 49.64 -41.27
C SER A 310 -2.55 48.39 -41.80
N LYS A 311 -3.26 47.56 -42.59
CA LYS A 311 -2.89 46.35 -43.42
C LYS A 311 -2.19 46.78 -44.76
N PRO A 312 -2.00 45.97 -45.86
CA PRO A 312 -1.90 44.50 -46.16
C PRO A 312 -0.62 44.10 -46.99
N GLU A 313 -0.10 42.85 -47.02
CA GLU A 313 -0.47 41.55 -47.68
C GLU A 313 0.13 41.29 -49.11
N VAL A 314 0.61 40.05 -49.32
CA VAL A 314 0.80 39.20 -50.56
C VAL A 314 2.11 39.24 -51.44
N PRO A 315 2.40 38.22 -52.32
CA PRO A 315 3.48 37.20 -52.14
C PRO A 315 4.40 37.00 -53.39
N VAL A 316 5.38 36.08 -53.37
CA VAL A 316 5.90 35.48 -54.63
C VAL A 316 6.35 34.03 -54.45
N ASP A 317 5.88 33.21 -55.40
CA ASP A 317 6.09 31.80 -55.73
C ASP A 317 7.43 31.56 -56.46
N TYR A 318 7.91 30.30 -56.55
CA TYR A 318 8.48 29.65 -57.75
C TYR A 318 8.88 28.19 -57.45
N ALA A 319 8.47 27.30 -58.35
CA ALA A 319 8.57 25.84 -58.31
C ALA A 319 9.85 25.22 -58.93
N GLU A 320 9.99 23.91 -58.68
CA GLU A 320 10.92 22.84 -59.10
C GLU A 320 11.46 22.78 -60.57
N PRO A 321 12.57 22.03 -60.84
CA PRO A 321 12.45 20.63 -61.32
C PRO A 321 13.57 19.61 -60.96
N SER A 322 13.16 18.36 -60.67
CA SER A 322 13.58 17.04 -61.21
C SER A 322 15.01 16.43 -61.05
N ALA A 323 15.02 15.20 -60.49
CA ALA A 323 15.76 13.95 -60.85
C ALA A 323 17.24 13.64 -60.45
N ALA A 324 17.37 12.74 -59.45
CA ALA A 324 18.27 11.55 -59.28
C ALA A 324 19.83 11.66 -59.33
N PRO A 325 20.63 10.68 -58.83
CA PRO A 325 20.40 9.56 -57.90
C PRO A 325 21.34 9.52 -56.66
N VAL A 326 21.01 8.64 -55.71
CA VAL A 326 21.68 8.34 -54.42
C VAL A 326 23.08 7.69 -54.59
N PRO A 327 24.11 8.10 -53.83
CA PRO A 327 25.32 7.30 -53.62
C PRO A 327 25.18 6.37 -52.41
N GLN A 328 25.36 5.06 -52.63
CA GLN A 328 25.44 4.03 -51.60
C GLN A 328 26.79 4.09 -50.87
N ILE A 329 26.76 4.08 -49.53
CA ILE A 329 27.97 3.94 -48.69
C ILE A 329 28.27 2.44 -48.49
N PRO A 330 29.51 1.96 -48.75
CA PRO A 330 29.85 0.53 -48.64
C PRO A 330 29.96 0.04 -47.19
N LYS A 331 29.51 -1.20 -46.96
CA LYS A 331 29.70 -1.98 -45.72
C LYS A 331 31.19 -2.28 -45.47
N PRO A 332 31.68 -2.30 -44.21
CA PRO A 332 33.05 -2.72 -43.92
C PRO A 332 33.21 -4.24 -44.07
N VAL A 333 34.32 -4.63 -44.71
CA VAL A 333 34.81 -5.99 -44.93
C VAL A 333 35.54 -6.49 -43.69
N SER A 334 35.22 -7.70 -43.22
CA SER A 334 35.93 -8.39 -42.13
C SER A 334 37.22 -9.07 -42.61
N PRO A 335 38.32 -9.07 -41.83
CA PRO A 335 39.53 -9.86 -42.12
C PRO A 335 39.43 -11.32 -41.61
N PRO A 336 40.32 -12.24 -42.07
CA PRO A 336 40.08 -13.68 -42.05
C PRO A 336 40.44 -14.41 -40.75
N ILE A 337 39.81 -15.57 -40.61
CA ILE A 337 39.84 -16.56 -39.53
C ILE A 337 41.23 -17.18 -39.32
N ALA A 338 41.66 -17.27 -38.06
CA ALA A 338 42.66 -18.24 -37.59
C ALA A 338 41.96 -19.31 -36.72
N ARG A 339 42.18 -20.60 -37.02
CA ARG A 339 41.60 -21.76 -36.29
C ARG A 339 42.39 -22.04 -35.00
N PRO A 340 41.73 -22.46 -33.90
CA PRO A 340 42.36 -23.29 -32.88
C PRO A 340 42.03 -24.79 -33.08
N ALA A 341 42.96 -25.64 -32.63
CA ALA A 341 42.94 -27.10 -32.66
C ALA A 341 41.89 -27.72 -31.68
N PRO A 342 41.51 -29.01 -31.86
CA PRO A 342 40.44 -29.62 -31.07
C PRO A 342 40.91 -29.94 -29.64
N LYS A 343 40.06 -29.68 -28.65
CA LYS A 343 40.23 -30.11 -27.26
C LYS A 343 39.26 -31.25 -26.94
N THR A 344 39.72 -32.10 -26.04
CA THR A 344 39.30 -33.46 -25.71
C THR A 344 38.00 -33.53 -24.88
N ASP A 345 36.96 -34.20 -25.39
CA ASP A 345 35.63 -34.34 -24.75
C ASP A 345 35.55 -35.47 -23.69
N ALA A 346 36.56 -35.61 -22.82
CA ALA A 346 36.64 -36.76 -21.90
C ALA A 346 36.46 -36.44 -20.40
N GLU A 347 36.38 -35.16 -19.99
CA GLU A 347 36.28 -34.81 -18.55
C GLU A 347 34.88 -34.33 -18.11
N ASP A 348 34.00 -33.90 -19.03
CA ASP A 348 32.68 -33.36 -18.66
C ASP A 348 31.63 -34.43 -18.32
N GLN A 349 31.80 -35.68 -18.76
CA GLN A 349 30.85 -36.76 -18.46
C GLN A 349 30.92 -37.26 -17.00
N MET A 350 32.10 -37.23 -16.36
CA MET A 350 32.25 -37.72 -14.97
C MET A 350 31.75 -36.72 -13.91
N PHE A 351 31.54 -35.46 -14.27
CA PHE A 351 31.01 -34.44 -13.36
C PHE A 351 29.48 -34.53 -13.22
N TRP A 352 28.76 -34.69 -14.33
CA TRP A 352 27.29 -34.75 -14.33
C TRP A 352 26.72 -36.01 -13.66
N GLU A 353 27.38 -37.17 -13.77
CA GLU A 353 26.94 -38.38 -13.08
C GLU A 353 27.08 -38.28 -11.55
N ARG A 354 28.14 -37.61 -11.05
CA ARG A 354 28.33 -37.39 -9.61
C ARG A 354 27.35 -36.37 -9.02
N LEU A 355 26.93 -35.38 -9.81
CA LEU A 355 25.99 -34.35 -9.36
C LEU A 355 24.54 -34.87 -9.28
N LEU A 356 24.14 -35.74 -10.20
CA LEU A 356 22.80 -36.34 -10.21
C LEU A 356 22.60 -37.40 -9.11
N LEU A 357 23.64 -38.18 -8.78
CA LEU A 357 23.56 -39.18 -7.71
C LEU A 357 23.64 -38.58 -6.30
N GLY A 358 24.39 -37.47 -6.12
CA GLY A 358 24.52 -36.79 -4.83
C GLY A 358 23.28 -35.97 -4.44
N GLY A 359 22.67 -35.25 -5.40
CA GLY A 359 21.49 -34.41 -5.15
C GLY A 359 20.22 -35.23 -4.83
N GLY A 360 20.03 -36.35 -5.52
CA GLY A 360 18.84 -37.21 -5.33
C GLY A 360 18.78 -37.86 -3.94
N ALA A 361 19.91 -38.28 -3.38
CA ALA A 361 19.95 -38.90 -2.05
C ALA A 361 19.64 -37.90 -0.92
N ILE A 362 20.09 -36.65 -1.05
CA ILE A 362 19.82 -35.58 -0.09
C ILE A 362 18.34 -35.16 -0.16
N LEU A 363 17.78 -35.07 -1.37
CA LEU A 363 16.36 -34.76 -1.55
C LEU A 363 15.46 -35.86 -0.97
N LEU A 364 15.81 -37.14 -1.16
CA LEU A 364 15.07 -38.27 -0.59
C LEU A 364 15.16 -38.34 0.95
N LEU A 365 16.30 -37.98 1.54
CA LEU A 365 16.44 -37.87 3.00
C LEU A 365 15.61 -36.72 3.57
N LEU A 366 15.57 -35.57 2.89
CA LEU A 366 14.75 -34.43 3.30
C LEU A 366 13.26 -34.73 3.15
N LEU A 367 12.84 -35.36 2.04
CA LEU A 367 11.45 -35.79 1.83
C LEU A 367 11.03 -36.89 2.82
N GLY A 368 11.92 -37.83 3.14
CA GLY A 368 11.68 -38.85 4.18
C GLY A 368 11.52 -38.23 5.58
N GLY A 369 12.34 -37.23 5.92
CA GLY A 369 12.22 -36.48 7.18
C GLY A 369 10.92 -35.69 7.29
N VAL A 370 10.48 -35.06 6.20
CA VAL A 370 9.18 -34.37 6.12
C VAL A 370 8.02 -35.36 6.22
N PHE A 371 8.14 -36.55 5.62
CA PHE A 371 7.12 -37.60 5.65
C PHE A 371 6.94 -38.21 7.06
N VAL A 372 8.03 -38.46 7.78
CA VAL A 372 7.96 -38.95 9.18
C VAL A 372 7.40 -37.89 10.13
N ARG A 373 7.71 -36.61 9.89
CA ARG A 373 7.24 -35.50 10.72
C ARG A 373 5.77 -35.12 10.49
N ASN A 374 5.22 -35.41 9.30
CA ASN A 374 3.83 -35.13 8.93
C ASN A 374 2.94 -36.40 8.86
N TRP A 375 3.38 -37.50 9.48
CA TRP A 375 2.77 -38.83 9.38
C TRP A 375 1.31 -38.89 9.90
N SER A 376 0.93 -38.04 10.84
CA SER A 376 -0.44 -37.97 11.39
C SER A 376 -1.45 -37.29 10.46
N ALA A 377 -1.00 -36.58 9.42
CA ALA A 377 -1.87 -35.90 8.45
C ALA A 377 -2.25 -36.79 7.24
N PHE A 378 -1.49 -37.86 6.98
CA PHE A 378 -1.65 -38.67 5.76
C PHE A 378 -2.52 -39.92 5.94
N TRP A 379 -2.75 -40.38 7.17
CA TRP A 379 -3.69 -41.46 7.47
C TRP A 379 -4.88 -40.91 8.25
N GLY A 380 -5.85 -40.40 7.49
CA GLY A 380 -7.17 -40.00 7.97
C GLY A 380 -7.93 -41.17 8.59
N GLN A 381 -8.77 -40.80 9.55
CA GLN A 381 -9.69 -41.61 10.32
C GLN A 381 -10.38 -42.71 9.50
N LYS A 382 -10.34 -43.94 10.01
CA LYS A 382 -11.21 -45.02 9.54
C LYS A 382 -12.67 -44.63 9.77
N SER A 383 -13.42 -44.52 8.68
CA SER A 383 -14.88 -44.51 8.68
C SER A 383 -15.40 -45.80 9.31
N ALA A 384 -16.26 -45.69 10.33
CA ALA A 384 -17.03 -46.80 10.85
C ALA A 384 -18.48 -46.66 10.34
N THR A 385 -18.82 -47.52 9.38
CA THR A 385 -20.16 -47.73 8.84
C THR A 385 -20.97 -48.58 9.82
N ASN A 386 -22.24 -48.23 9.98
CA ASN A 386 -23.30 -48.92 10.72
C ASN A 386 -23.32 -50.45 10.59
N SER A 387 -23.61 -51.13 11.70
CA SER A 387 -24.44 -52.36 11.76
C SER A 387 -24.89 -52.62 13.21
N GLN A 388 -26.21 -52.66 13.44
CA GLN A 388 -26.82 -53.25 14.65
C GLN A 388 -26.68 -54.79 14.62
N PRO A 389 -26.87 -55.53 15.75
CA PRO A 389 -28.22 -56.06 16.03
C PRO A 389 -28.60 -56.40 17.50
N ILE A 390 -29.93 -56.42 17.76
CA ILE A 390 -30.72 -57.27 18.71
C ILE A 390 -30.82 -56.90 20.23
N VAL A 391 -32.08 -56.75 20.68
CA VAL A 391 -32.69 -56.67 22.04
C VAL A 391 -33.70 -57.87 22.10
N PRO A 392 -34.10 -58.56 23.22
CA PRO A 392 -34.83 -58.01 24.40
C PRO A 392 -34.83 -58.89 25.72
N PRO A 393 -35.77 -58.79 26.72
CA PRO A 393 -36.59 -57.68 27.30
C PRO A 393 -36.67 -57.60 28.87
N SER A 394 -37.45 -56.59 29.34
CA SER A 394 -38.28 -56.45 30.59
C SER A 394 -37.70 -55.58 31.74
N GLU A 395 -38.43 -54.64 32.38
CA GLU A 395 -39.88 -54.41 32.56
C GLU A 395 -40.21 -53.03 33.20
N MET A 396 -41.40 -52.45 32.86
CA MET A 396 -42.38 -51.70 33.72
C MET A 396 -41.97 -50.32 34.37
N VAL A 397 -42.72 -49.20 34.42
CA VAL A 397 -44.15 -48.86 34.61
C VAL A 397 -44.47 -47.40 34.15
N THR A 398 -45.76 -47.14 33.93
CA THR A 398 -46.60 -46.04 33.39
C THR A 398 -46.62 -44.61 34.02
N THR A 399 -47.05 -43.64 33.19
CA THR A 399 -47.55 -42.25 33.45
C THR A 399 -48.95 -42.21 34.12
N PRO A 400 -49.48 -41.09 34.71
CA PRO A 400 -50.07 -39.94 33.96
C PRO A 400 -50.04 -38.51 34.62
N LYS A 401 -50.36 -37.46 33.84
CA LYS A 401 -50.68 -36.03 34.19
C LYS A 401 -52.19 -35.91 34.62
N PRO A 402 -52.85 -34.75 34.96
CA PRO A 402 -52.46 -33.31 35.12
C PRO A 402 -53.15 -32.49 36.28
N ASN A 403 -52.69 -31.25 36.62
CA ASN A 403 -53.52 -30.00 36.70
C ASN A 403 -52.81 -28.70 37.21
N GLN A 404 -53.22 -27.59 36.55
CA GLN A 404 -53.33 -26.12 36.80
C GLN A 404 -52.65 -25.32 37.95
N ALA A 405 -51.95 -24.25 37.49
CA ALA A 405 -51.91 -22.81 37.85
C ALA A 405 -52.41 -22.22 39.19
N ILE A 406 -51.57 -21.36 39.81
CA ILE A 406 -51.92 -20.16 40.62
C ILE A 406 -50.83 -19.05 40.43
N VAL A 407 -51.26 -17.81 40.19
CA VAL A 407 -50.49 -16.53 40.13
C VAL A 407 -50.69 -15.79 41.47
N PRO A 408 -49.86 -14.79 41.86
CA PRO A 408 -50.36 -13.41 41.79
C PRO A 408 -49.30 -12.33 41.45
N ASN A 409 -49.82 -11.13 41.16
CA ASN A 409 -49.20 -9.97 40.51
C ASN A 409 -49.27 -8.71 41.41
N SER A 410 -48.46 -7.68 41.09
CA SER A 410 -48.55 -6.24 41.47
C SER A 410 -48.09 -5.83 42.90
N THR A 411 -47.44 -4.68 43.21
CA THR A 411 -47.42 -3.32 42.62
C THR A 411 -46.30 -2.43 43.22
N LYS A 412 -45.80 -1.45 42.42
CA LYS A 412 -45.40 -0.04 42.75
C LYS A 412 -43.95 0.37 43.16
N LEU A 413 -43.57 1.46 42.49
CA LEU A 413 -42.40 2.36 42.53
C LEU A 413 -42.16 3.02 43.92
N PRO A 414 -40.91 3.42 44.23
CA PRO A 414 -40.67 4.87 44.30
C PRO A 414 -39.38 5.35 43.62
N THR A 415 -39.55 6.53 43.03
CA THR A 415 -38.60 7.45 42.41
C THR A 415 -37.48 7.88 43.37
N THR A 416 -36.22 7.85 42.93
CA THR A 416 -35.22 8.88 43.30
C THR A 416 -34.25 9.17 42.14
N LYS A 417 -34.06 10.48 41.97
CA LYS A 417 -33.31 11.34 41.03
C LYS A 417 -31.96 10.82 40.44
N PRO A 418 -31.59 11.24 39.21
CA PRO A 418 -30.40 10.77 38.49
C PRO A 418 -29.13 11.60 38.77
N SER A 419 -27.96 10.93 38.78
CA SER A 419 -26.67 11.39 38.21
C SER A 419 -25.50 10.44 38.57
N PRO A 420 -24.40 10.38 37.79
CA PRO A 420 -24.21 10.84 36.42
C PRO A 420 -23.81 9.70 35.46
N THR A 421 -24.20 9.86 34.21
CA THR A 421 -23.60 9.24 33.03
C THR A 421 -22.09 9.43 33.07
N THR A 422 -21.34 8.34 33.17
CA THR A 422 -19.90 8.38 32.89
C THR A 422 -19.73 8.70 31.39
N PRO A 423 -19.05 9.78 31.03
CA PRO A 423 -18.80 10.09 29.63
C PRO A 423 -17.90 9.01 29.04
N VAL A 424 -18.21 8.54 27.84
CA VAL A 424 -17.24 7.88 26.97
C VAL A 424 -16.02 8.80 26.89
N PRO A 425 -14.80 8.37 27.27
CA PRO A 425 -13.65 9.24 27.16
C PRO A 425 -13.41 9.53 25.67
N LYS A 426 -13.37 10.81 25.32
CA LYS A 426 -12.83 11.29 24.03
C LYS A 426 -11.32 11.01 23.89
N ASP A 427 -10.73 10.31 24.86
CA ASP A 427 -9.29 10.08 25.00
C ASP A 427 -8.81 8.81 24.31
N SER A 428 -9.54 7.69 24.35
CA SER A 428 -9.03 6.39 23.84
C SER A 428 -8.80 6.36 22.33
N GLN A 429 -9.66 7.01 21.54
CA GLN A 429 -9.46 7.15 20.09
C GLN A 429 -8.27 8.07 19.78
N THR A 430 -8.10 9.13 20.56
CA THR A 430 -6.97 10.06 20.45
C THR A 430 -5.66 9.34 20.80
N ILE A 431 -5.63 8.54 21.86
CA ILE A 431 -4.50 7.69 22.25
C ILE A 431 -4.11 6.74 21.11
N LEU A 432 -5.07 6.07 20.45
CA LEU A 432 -4.77 5.22 19.30
C LEU A 432 -4.24 5.99 18.11
N ASN A 433 -4.81 7.16 17.81
CA ASN A 433 -4.38 7.97 16.67
C ASN A 433 -2.96 8.51 16.89
N GLU A 434 -2.64 8.99 18.09
CA GLU A 434 -1.29 9.42 18.48
C GLU A 434 -0.31 8.25 18.41
N ALA A 435 -0.67 7.09 18.98
CA ALA A 435 0.16 5.90 18.93
C ALA A 435 0.47 5.47 17.49
N ARG A 436 -0.54 5.49 16.60
CA ARG A 436 -0.37 5.18 15.16
C ARG A 436 0.51 6.20 14.45
N GLY A 437 0.38 7.49 14.79
CA GLY A 437 1.20 8.57 14.21
C GLY A 437 2.69 8.48 14.57
N LEU A 438 3.04 7.76 15.64
CA LEU A 438 4.45 7.51 15.99
C LEU A 438 5.12 6.49 15.05
N ILE A 439 4.36 5.60 14.42
CA ILE A 439 4.95 4.48 13.67
C ILE A 439 5.71 4.98 12.43
N LYS A 440 7.01 4.71 12.40
CA LYS A 440 7.89 4.90 11.24
C LYS A 440 8.39 3.54 10.72
N PRO A 441 8.47 3.31 9.39
CA PRO A 441 8.80 2.00 8.80
C PRO A 441 10.10 1.36 9.31
N THR A 442 11.10 2.17 9.66
CA THR A 442 12.47 1.72 10.00
C THR A 442 12.82 1.93 11.48
N SER A 443 11.89 2.46 12.29
CA SER A 443 12.16 2.86 13.68
C SER A 443 11.52 1.94 14.72
N ALA A 444 12.33 1.02 15.26
CA ALA A 444 11.91 0.15 16.36
C ALA A 444 11.61 0.94 17.65
N SER A 445 12.30 2.06 17.89
CA SER A 445 12.06 2.92 19.06
C SER A 445 10.72 3.62 18.98
N GLU A 446 10.35 4.15 17.81
CA GLU A 446 9.03 4.78 17.66
C GLU A 446 7.89 3.76 17.74
N ALA A 447 8.09 2.56 17.17
CA ALA A 447 7.15 1.45 17.37
C ALA A 447 7.01 1.06 18.85
N SER A 448 8.09 1.09 19.63
CA SER A 448 8.03 0.86 21.08
C SER A 448 7.22 1.94 21.81
N LYS A 449 7.42 3.21 21.46
CA LYS A 449 6.65 4.33 22.03
C LYS A 449 5.16 4.25 21.66
N ALA A 450 4.85 3.88 20.42
CA ALA A 450 3.48 3.62 19.98
C ALA A 450 2.82 2.54 20.83
N ILE A 451 3.51 1.44 21.08
CA ILE A 451 3.02 0.36 21.95
C ILE A 451 2.76 0.88 23.36
N GLU A 452 3.71 1.62 23.94
CA GLU A 452 3.56 2.20 25.27
C GLU A 452 2.31 3.09 25.32
N ARG A 453 2.09 3.94 24.32
CA ARG A 453 0.93 4.82 24.24
C ARG A 453 -0.37 4.03 24.11
N ALA A 454 -0.47 3.07 23.20
CA ALA A 454 -1.68 2.26 23.03
C ALA A 454 -1.96 1.34 24.23
N SER A 455 -0.93 0.95 24.99
CA SER A 455 -1.09 0.12 26.19
C SER A 455 -1.84 0.83 27.33
N GLN A 456 -1.99 2.15 27.25
CA GLN A 456 -2.74 2.96 28.22
C GLN A 456 -4.25 2.80 28.10
N ILE A 457 -4.74 2.17 27.03
CA ILE A 457 -6.17 1.92 26.83
C ILE A 457 -6.60 0.77 27.76
N PRO A 458 -7.55 0.98 28.68
CA PRO A 458 -7.92 -0.02 29.68
C PRO A 458 -8.75 -1.15 29.06
N ALA A 459 -8.68 -2.34 29.66
CA ALA A 459 -9.41 -3.53 29.17
C ALA A 459 -10.94 -3.38 29.12
N SER A 460 -11.50 -2.41 29.85
CA SER A 460 -12.93 -2.08 29.83
C SER A 460 -13.33 -1.16 28.66
N ASP A 461 -12.37 -0.62 27.90
CA ASP A 461 -12.63 0.31 26.80
C ASP A 461 -13.06 -0.43 25.52
N PRO A 462 -14.06 0.07 24.77
CA PRO A 462 -14.47 -0.51 23.49
C PRO A 462 -13.33 -0.64 22.46
N LEU A 463 -12.34 0.25 22.50
CA LEU A 463 -11.17 0.24 21.60
C LEU A 463 -10.03 -0.64 22.10
N TYR A 464 -10.15 -1.28 23.27
CA TYR A 464 -9.09 -2.13 23.82
C TYR A 464 -8.71 -3.25 22.84
N ALA A 465 -9.70 -3.94 22.26
CA ALA A 465 -9.43 -5.01 21.30
C ALA A 465 -8.60 -4.53 20.11
N GLN A 466 -8.93 -3.34 19.58
CA GLN A 466 -8.16 -2.71 18.51
C GLN A 466 -6.74 -2.32 18.97
N ALA A 467 -6.61 -1.77 20.18
CA ALA A 467 -5.32 -1.44 20.77
C ALA A 467 -4.42 -2.68 20.92
N GLN A 468 -4.99 -3.81 21.33
CA GLN A 468 -4.24 -5.07 21.44
C GLN A 468 -3.75 -5.55 20.06
N VAL A 469 -4.60 -5.45 19.02
CA VAL A 469 -4.23 -5.78 17.64
C VAL A 469 -3.09 -4.89 17.14
N ASP A 470 -3.17 -3.58 17.38
CA ASP A 470 -2.15 -2.61 16.98
C ASP A 470 -0.83 -2.87 17.73
N ILE A 471 -0.88 -3.12 19.04
CA ILE A 471 0.31 -3.46 19.84
C ILE A 471 0.95 -4.76 19.36
N ASP A 472 0.16 -5.80 19.08
CA ASP A 472 0.68 -7.07 18.56
C ASP A 472 1.39 -6.86 17.21
N ARG A 473 0.81 -6.01 16.35
CA ARG A 473 1.37 -5.65 15.05
C ARG A 473 2.68 -4.90 15.18
N TRP A 474 2.73 -3.86 16.01
CA TRP A 474 3.95 -3.07 16.22
C TRP A 474 5.05 -3.88 16.90
N SER A 475 4.68 -4.81 17.80
CA SER A 475 5.63 -5.76 18.38
C SER A 475 6.30 -6.63 17.31
N ARG A 476 5.54 -7.08 16.30
CA ARG A 476 6.09 -7.82 15.14
C ARG A 476 6.96 -6.91 14.27
N ASN A 477 6.56 -5.67 14.04
CA ASN A 477 7.35 -4.69 13.30
C ASN A 477 8.74 -4.49 13.93
N ILE A 478 8.81 -4.29 15.26
CA ILE A 478 10.08 -4.18 16.00
C ILE A 478 10.99 -5.39 15.73
N LEU A 479 10.41 -6.60 15.77
CA LEU A 479 11.15 -7.83 15.51
C LEU A 479 11.64 -7.93 14.06
N GLU A 480 10.85 -7.49 13.07
CA GLU A 480 11.26 -7.47 11.67
C GLU A 480 12.36 -6.43 11.39
N ILE A 481 12.28 -5.24 11.99
CA ILE A 481 13.38 -4.25 11.96
C ILE A 481 14.65 -4.87 12.55
N ALA A 482 14.54 -5.57 13.68
CA ALA A 482 15.67 -6.25 14.29
C ALA A 482 16.28 -7.33 13.37
N LYS A 483 15.44 -8.16 12.73
CA LYS A 483 15.89 -9.18 11.77
C LYS A 483 16.56 -8.57 10.54
N THR A 484 16.05 -7.45 10.05
CA THR A 484 16.63 -6.71 8.91
C THR A 484 18.04 -6.22 9.26
N ARG A 485 18.20 -5.55 10.42
CA ARG A 485 19.53 -5.15 10.93
C ARG A 485 20.48 -6.33 11.10
N ALA A 486 19.96 -7.49 11.50
CA ALA A 486 20.77 -8.70 11.63
C ALA A 486 21.21 -9.28 10.27
N ALA A 487 20.36 -9.17 9.24
CA ALA A 487 20.70 -9.56 7.86
C ALA A 487 21.86 -8.70 7.33
N ASP A 488 21.89 -7.42 7.71
CA ASP A 488 22.98 -6.48 7.41
C ASP A 488 24.24 -6.69 8.27
N LYS A 489 24.28 -7.76 9.07
CA LYS A 489 25.35 -8.10 10.03
C LYS A 489 25.54 -7.07 11.15
N SER A 490 24.60 -6.13 11.31
CA SER A 490 24.56 -5.15 12.40
C SER A 490 23.98 -5.76 13.68
N TYR A 491 24.59 -6.84 14.18
CA TYR A 491 24.05 -7.65 15.28
C TYR A 491 23.85 -6.86 16.59
N LYS A 492 24.69 -5.86 16.89
CA LYS A 492 24.50 -4.99 18.07
C LYS A 492 23.20 -4.19 17.98
N GLN A 493 22.95 -3.56 16.83
CA GLN A 493 21.74 -2.78 16.57
C GLN A 493 20.49 -3.66 16.45
N ALA A 494 20.64 -4.88 15.94
CA ALA A 494 19.59 -5.88 15.87
C ALA A 494 19.13 -6.31 17.27
N ILE A 495 20.07 -6.60 18.17
CA ILE A 495 19.76 -6.95 19.57
C ILE A 495 19.05 -5.78 20.26
N ALA A 496 19.56 -4.56 20.12
CA ALA A 496 18.95 -3.37 20.71
C ALA A 496 17.50 -3.17 20.23
N ALA A 497 17.23 -3.39 18.93
CA ALA A 497 15.86 -3.35 18.40
C ALA A 497 14.98 -4.46 18.98
N ALA A 498 15.44 -5.72 18.98
CA ALA A 498 14.64 -6.84 19.47
C ALA A 498 14.31 -6.75 20.97
N GLN A 499 15.13 -6.04 21.76
CA GLN A 499 14.86 -5.77 23.19
C GLN A 499 13.67 -4.84 23.41
N LEU A 500 13.22 -4.11 22.39
CA LEU A 500 12.04 -3.24 22.47
C LEU A 500 10.72 -4.00 22.31
N VAL A 501 10.77 -5.31 22.00
CA VAL A 501 9.56 -6.15 21.93
C VAL A 501 8.99 -6.35 23.35
N PRO A 502 7.71 -6.01 23.60
CA PRO A 502 7.11 -6.14 24.93
C PRO A 502 7.01 -7.60 25.40
N GLU A 503 7.33 -7.86 26.67
CA GLU A 503 7.27 -9.19 27.28
C GLU A 503 5.84 -9.76 27.40
N GLY A 504 4.82 -8.90 27.42
CA GLY A 504 3.41 -9.31 27.50
C GLY A 504 2.90 -10.10 26.29
N ARG A 505 3.70 -10.23 25.22
CA ARG A 505 3.33 -10.92 23.96
C ARG A 505 4.05 -12.24 23.82
N ALA A 506 3.50 -13.29 24.40
CA ALA A 506 4.17 -14.60 24.55
C ALA A 506 4.81 -15.14 23.26
N GLN A 507 4.17 -15.00 22.10
CA GLN A 507 4.72 -15.50 20.84
C GLN A 507 5.86 -14.62 20.30
N VAL A 508 5.60 -13.33 20.10
CA VAL A 508 6.58 -12.40 19.48
C VAL A 508 7.78 -12.18 20.40
N SER A 509 7.55 -12.10 21.72
CA SER A 509 8.62 -12.00 22.72
C SER A 509 9.50 -13.25 22.73
N ALA A 510 8.93 -14.45 22.64
CA ALA A 510 9.71 -15.69 22.57
C ALA A 510 10.59 -15.74 21.31
N GLU A 511 10.07 -15.30 20.17
CA GLU A 511 10.84 -15.19 18.93
C GLU A 511 11.97 -14.16 19.05
N ALA A 512 11.69 -12.99 19.63
CA ALA A 512 12.68 -11.96 19.87
C ALA A 512 13.82 -12.44 20.78
N GLN A 513 13.50 -13.11 21.89
CA GLN A 513 14.51 -13.65 22.82
C GLN A 513 15.37 -14.73 22.17
N LYS A 514 14.77 -15.60 21.35
CA LYS A 514 15.53 -16.59 20.57
C LYS A 514 16.48 -15.90 19.59
N ALA A 515 16.01 -14.90 18.87
CA ALA A 515 16.82 -14.13 17.91
C ALA A 515 17.99 -13.42 18.61
N ILE A 516 17.74 -12.77 19.75
CA ILE A 516 18.77 -12.14 20.58
C ILE A 516 19.85 -13.16 20.97
N ALA A 517 19.46 -14.34 21.47
CA ALA A 517 20.41 -15.38 21.88
C ALA A 517 21.28 -15.87 20.71
N ASP A 518 20.71 -15.98 19.51
CA ASP A 518 21.44 -16.40 18.31
C ASP A 518 22.41 -15.32 17.82
N TRP A 519 22.01 -14.04 17.84
CA TRP A 519 22.88 -12.93 17.45
C TRP A 519 23.99 -12.66 18.46
N GLN A 520 23.74 -12.85 19.77
CA GLN A 520 24.77 -12.78 20.80
C GLN A 520 25.89 -13.79 20.58
N LYS A 521 25.59 -14.99 20.06
CA LYS A 521 26.62 -15.98 19.70
C LYS A 521 27.46 -15.55 18.51
N ARG A 522 26.89 -14.77 17.58
CA ARG A 522 27.59 -14.25 16.38
C ARG A 522 28.44 -13.02 16.66
N LEU A 523 28.24 -12.38 17.81
CA LEU A 523 29.09 -11.29 18.32
C LEU A 523 30.33 -11.79 19.08
N ARG A 524 30.41 -13.09 19.38
CA ARG A 524 31.51 -13.70 20.14
C ARG A 524 32.64 -14.18 19.25
#